data_AF-A0A086B1H0-F1
#
_entry.id   AF-A0A086B1H0-F1
#
_cell.length_a   1.000
_cell.length_b   1.000
_cell.length_c   1.000
_cell.angle_alpha   90.00
_cell.angle_beta   90.00
_cell.angle_gamma   90.00
#
_symmetry.space_group_name_H-M   'P 1'
#
loop_
_entity.id
_entity.type
_entity.pdbx_description
1 polymer ?
#
loop_
_entity_poly.entity_id
_entity_poly.type
_entity_poly.pdbx_seq_one_letter_code
_entity_poly.pdbx_strand_id
1 'polypeptide(L)'
;MNLMKKIISTVFILTISASAGMLSAQSLSSAQMQAIQSDNVTSFKKNFSKADYNKCFALKDEMFSALGFSSLYGRNNIIKYLLENKADVNKECNSKTPLSWAKLGNKEETAQLLIQKGATNN
;
A
#
# COMPACT_ATOMS: atom_id res chain seq x y z
N MET A 1 33.53 -17.55 -28.15
CA MET A 1 32.63 -16.56 -28.76
C MET A 1 31.41 -17.28 -29.33
N ASN A 2 30.25 -17.07 -28.69
CA ASN A 2 28.89 -17.21 -29.22
C ASN A 2 28.42 -18.54 -29.84
N LEU A 3 27.91 -19.44 -28.99
CA LEU A 3 26.82 -20.34 -29.37
C LEU A 3 25.85 -20.63 -28.18
N MET A 4 25.50 -19.58 -27.43
CA MET A 4 24.43 -19.59 -26.41
C MET A 4 23.45 -18.41 -26.60
N LYS A 5 23.18 -18.05 -27.86
CA LYS A 5 22.20 -17.00 -28.22
C LYS A 5 21.36 -17.48 -29.40
N LYS A 6 20.39 -18.37 -29.18
CA LYS A 6 19.36 -18.69 -30.18
C LYS A 6 18.07 -19.35 -29.67
N ILE A 7 17.81 -19.39 -28.35
CA ILE A 7 16.53 -19.92 -27.81
C ILE A 7 15.84 -18.89 -26.89
N ILE A 8 16.12 -17.60 -27.09
CA ILE A 8 15.29 -16.50 -26.56
C ILE A 8 14.42 -16.01 -27.71
N SER A 9 13.37 -16.75 -28.04
CA SER A 9 12.20 -16.25 -28.76
C SER A 9 11.19 -17.39 -28.86
N THR A 10 9.90 -17.09 -28.78
CA THR A 10 8.79 -18.02 -29.12
C THR A 10 8.45 -19.18 -28.18
N VAL A 11 8.45 -18.95 -26.86
CA VAL A 11 7.49 -19.64 -25.98
C VAL A 11 6.53 -18.59 -25.42
N PHE A 12 5.65 -18.14 -26.32
CA PHE A 12 4.44 -17.40 -25.99
C PHE A 12 3.43 -18.44 -25.47
N ILE A 13 3.59 -18.88 -24.22
CA ILE A 13 2.53 -19.66 -23.57
C ILE A 13 1.43 -18.65 -23.21
N LEU A 14 0.45 -18.59 -24.10
CA LEU A 14 -0.92 -18.19 -23.78
C LEU A 14 -1.46 -19.12 -22.69
N THR A 15 -1.17 -18.81 -21.42
CA THR A 15 -2.05 -19.28 -20.35
C THR A 15 -3.28 -18.41 -20.37
N ILE A 16 -4.35 -18.93 -20.96
CA ILE A 16 -5.71 -18.46 -20.72
C ILE A 16 -5.97 -18.67 -19.22
N SER A 17 -5.92 -17.62 -18.41
CA SER A 17 -6.61 -17.61 -17.13
C SER A 17 -7.82 -16.69 -17.25
N ALA A 18 -8.90 -17.25 -17.80
CA ALA A 18 -10.21 -16.65 -17.62
C ALA A 18 -10.60 -16.80 -16.15
N SER A 19 -10.59 -15.69 -15.41
CA SER A 19 -11.73 -15.31 -14.58
C SER A 19 -11.62 -13.83 -14.21
N ALA A 20 -12.33 -13.00 -14.97
CA ALA A 20 -12.90 -11.80 -14.40
C ALA A 20 -13.86 -12.28 -13.29
N GLY A 21 -13.40 -12.32 -12.03
CA GLY A 21 -14.22 -12.86 -10.95
C GLY A 21 -13.60 -13.01 -9.56
N MET A 22 -12.27 -13.07 -9.40
CA MET A 22 -11.66 -13.09 -8.05
C MET A 22 -10.30 -12.38 -8.05
N LEU A 23 -10.29 -11.06 -7.86
CA LEU A 23 -9.18 -10.46 -7.12
C LEU A 23 -9.39 -10.93 -5.68
N SER A 24 -8.69 -11.96 -5.22
CA SER A 24 -8.58 -12.15 -3.78
C SER A 24 -7.93 -10.89 -3.24
N ALA A 25 -8.65 -10.13 -2.42
CA ALA A 25 -8.08 -8.98 -1.76
C ALA A 25 -6.90 -9.50 -0.93
N GLN A 26 -5.69 -9.09 -1.29
CA GLN A 26 -4.49 -9.50 -0.56
C GLN A 26 -4.62 -9.01 0.88
N SER A 27 -4.42 -9.86 1.87
CA SER A 27 -4.40 -9.43 3.27
C SER A 27 -3.03 -8.86 3.65
N LEU A 28 -2.99 -7.98 4.66
CA LEU A 28 -1.72 -7.60 5.27
C LEU A 28 -1.13 -8.81 5.99
N SER A 29 0.10 -9.20 5.62
CA SER A 29 0.81 -10.23 6.36
C SER A 29 1.25 -9.72 7.74
N SER A 30 1.53 -10.63 8.68
CA SER A 30 2.09 -10.27 9.99
C SER A 30 3.38 -9.45 9.87
N ALA A 31 4.23 -9.76 8.90
CA ALA A 31 5.47 -9.03 8.65
C ALA A 31 5.21 -7.61 8.12
N GLN A 32 4.23 -7.44 7.23
CA GLN A 32 3.81 -6.12 6.75
C GLN A 32 3.20 -5.27 7.87
N MET A 33 2.36 -5.85 8.72
CA MET A 33 1.81 -5.16 9.88
C MET A 33 2.90 -4.72 10.86
N GLN A 34 3.83 -5.63 11.21
CA GLN A 34 4.97 -5.31 12.07
C GLN A 34 5.86 -4.21 11.46
N ALA A 35 6.10 -4.26 10.15
CA ALA A 35 6.87 -3.24 9.45
C ALA A 35 6.22 -1.85 9.58
N ILE A 36 4.90 -1.75 9.41
CA ILE A 36 4.16 -0.49 9.63
C ILE A 36 4.19 -0.08 11.11
N GLN A 37 3.92 -1.01 12.03
CA GLN A 37 3.90 -0.73 13.46
C GLN A 37 5.22 -0.20 14.00
N SER A 38 6.35 -0.65 13.42
CA SER A 38 7.70 -0.20 13.81
C SER A 38 8.00 1.27 13.46
N ASP A 39 7.21 1.90 12.59
CA ASP A 39 7.48 3.20 11.96
C ASP A 39 8.90 3.34 11.36
N ASN A 40 9.52 2.22 10.99
CA ASN A 40 10.86 2.18 10.43
C ASN A 40 10.79 2.01 8.91
N VAL A 41 11.21 3.04 8.16
CA VAL A 41 11.15 3.06 6.68
C VAL A 41 11.97 1.92 6.05
N THR A 42 13.08 1.52 6.66
CA THR A 42 13.89 0.39 6.14
C THR A 42 13.14 -0.93 6.26
N SER A 43 12.50 -1.19 7.41
CA SER A 43 11.63 -2.36 7.61
C SER A 43 10.42 -2.34 6.68
N PHE A 44 9.82 -1.16 6.47
CA PHE A 44 8.73 -0.96 5.53
C PHE A 44 9.13 -1.36 4.10
N LYS A 45 10.25 -0.83 3.60
CA LYS A 45 10.76 -1.10 2.24
C LYS A 45 11.08 -2.58 1.98
N LYS A 46 11.43 -3.35 3.01
CA LYS A 46 11.66 -4.80 2.88
C LYS A 46 10.37 -5.59 2.65
N ASN A 47 9.23 -5.05 3.08
CA ASN A 47 7.93 -5.73 3.09
C ASN A 47 6.92 -5.15 2.09
N PHE A 48 7.22 -4.00 1.49
CA PHE A 48 6.36 -3.31 0.52
C PHE A 48 7.18 -2.87 -0.70
N SER A 49 6.72 -3.23 -1.88
CA SER A 49 7.20 -2.66 -3.14
C SER A 49 6.44 -1.39 -3.49
N LYS A 50 6.98 -0.56 -4.40
CA LYS A 50 6.26 0.66 -4.85
C LYS A 50 4.90 0.35 -5.49
N ALA A 51 4.74 -0.83 -6.11
CA ALA A 51 3.47 -1.26 -6.67
C ALA A 51 2.38 -1.49 -5.59
N ASP A 52 2.77 -1.58 -4.32
CA ASP A 52 1.86 -1.84 -3.20
C ASP A 52 1.30 -0.56 -2.56
N TYR A 53 1.90 0.61 -2.79
CA TYR A 53 1.60 1.82 -2.01
C TYR A 53 0.15 2.28 -2.13
N ASN A 54 -0.49 2.01 -3.27
CA ASN A 54 -1.89 2.35 -3.55
C ASN A 54 -2.82 1.12 -3.60
N LYS A 55 -2.36 -0.06 -3.16
CA LYS A 55 -3.22 -1.25 -3.04
C LYS A 55 -4.07 -1.16 -1.78
N CYS A 56 -5.23 -1.81 -1.82
CA CYS A 56 -6.05 -2.05 -0.63
C CYS A 56 -5.84 -3.47 -0.14
N PHE A 57 -5.59 -3.59 1.16
CA PHE A 57 -5.33 -4.85 1.82
C PHE A 57 -6.44 -5.14 2.83
N ALA A 58 -6.93 -6.38 2.84
CA ALA A 58 -7.92 -6.81 3.80
C ALA A 58 -7.28 -7.07 5.17
N LEU A 59 -7.94 -6.62 6.24
CA LEU A 59 -7.60 -6.98 7.61
C LEU A 59 -8.89 -7.05 8.42
N LYS A 60 -9.32 -8.30 8.71
CA LYS A 60 -10.66 -8.58 9.25
C LYS A 60 -11.74 -7.99 8.34
N ASP A 61 -12.68 -7.24 8.90
CA ASP A 61 -13.82 -6.65 8.18
C ASP A 61 -13.52 -5.28 7.57
N GLU A 62 -12.26 -4.84 7.61
CA GLU A 62 -11.81 -3.54 7.12
C GLU A 62 -10.78 -3.67 6.00
N MET A 63 -10.66 -2.63 5.18
CA MET A 63 -9.63 -2.53 4.14
C MET A 63 -8.76 -1.31 4.35
N PHE A 64 -7.46 -1.48 4.15
CA PHE A 64 -6.46 -0.44 4.36
C PHE A 64 -5.54 -0.32 3.16
N SER A 65 -5.22 0.91 2.75
CA SER A 65 -3.95 1.14 2.07
C SER A 65 -2.81 1.14 3.10
N ALA A 66 -1.56 0.98 2.64
CA ALA A 66 -0.41 1.13 3.54
C ALA A 66 -0.42 2.51 4.23
N LEU A 67 -0.80 3.55 3.48
CA LEU A 67 -0.96 4.90 4.00
C LEU A 67 -2.10 4.98 5.04
N GLY A 68 -3.25 4.33 4.80
CA GLY A 68 -4.38 4.29 5.73
C GLY A 68 -4.07 3.58 7.05
N PHE A 69 -3.43 2.40 7.00
CA PHE A 69 -3.04 1.69 8.22
C PHE A 69 -1.99 2.47 9.02
N SER A 70 -0.98 3.05 8.34
CA SER A 70 -0.02 3.96 8.99
C SER A 70 -0.72 5.16 9.62
N SER A 71 -1.76 5.70 8.98
CA SER A 71 -2.51 6.86 9.45
C SER A 71 -3.31 6.55 10.71
N LEU A 72 -3.95 5.38 10.79
CA LEU A 72 -4.66 4.92 12.00
C LEU A 72 -3.77 4.91 13.24
N TYR A 73 -2.50 4.54 13.08
CA TYR A 73 -1.54 4.42 14.19
C TYR A 73 -0.57 5.59 14.34
N GLY A 74 -0.66 6.61 13.48
CA GLY A 74 0.21 7.80 13.53
C GLY A 74 1.67 7.51 13.21
N ARG A 75 1.92 6.63 12.22
CA ARG A 75 3.27 6.22 11.79
C ARG A 75 3.87 7.25 10.83
N ASN A 76 4.19 8.43 11.37
CA ASN A 76 4.49 9.63 10.58
C ASN A 76 5.76 9.50 9.71
N ASN A 77 6.75 8.68 10.09
CA ASN A 77 7.92 8.47 9.25
C ASN A 77 7.58 7.69 7.98
N ILE A 78 6.78 6.63 8.11
CA ILE A 78 6.28 5.87 6.97
C ILE A 78 5.32 6.71 6.12
N ILE A 79 4.46 7.52 6.74
CA ILE A 79 3.53 8.42 6.01
C ILE A 79 4.31 9.42 5.15
N LYS A 80 5.30 10.11 5.73
CA LYS A 80 6.16 11.04 4.96
C LYS A 80 6.83 10.32 3.79
N TYR A 81 7.42 9.16 4.04
CA TYR A 81 8.06 8.35 3.01
C TYR A 81 7.10 7.95 1.86
N LEU A 82 5.89 7.49 2.20
CA LEU A 82 4.87 7.11 1.21
C LEU A 82 4.45 8.30 0.35
N LEU A 83 4.18 9.46 0.97
CA LEU A 83 3.75 10.67 0.26
C LEU A 83 4.87 11.24 -0.63
N GLU A 84 6.12 11.21 -0.17
CA GLU A 84 7.30 11.55 -1.00
C GLU A 84 7.42 10.63 -2.23
N ASN A 85 7.00 9.37 -2.09
CA ASN A 85 6.99 8.39 -3.16
C ASN A 85 5.65 8.30 -3.91
N LYS A 86 4.87 9.38 -3.91
CA LYS A 86 3.64 9.52 -4.72
C LYS A 86 2.55 8.50 -4.40
N ALA A 87 2.50 8.01 -3.16
CA ALA A 87 1.29 7.37 -2.66
C ALA A 87 0.12 8.36 -2.74
N ASP A 88 -1.04 7.88 -3.17
CA ASP A 88 -2.24 8.69 -3.28
C ASP A 88 -2.76 9.02 -1.88
N VAL A 89 -2.69 10.31 -1.53
CA VAL A 89 -3.08 10.84 -0.22
C VAL A 89 -4.57 10.62 0.08
N ASN A 90 -5.39 10.49 -0.97
CA ASN A 90 -6.83 10.25 -0.88
C ASN A 90 -7.19 8.81 -1.22
N LYS A 91 -6.23 7.87 -1.24
CA LYS A 91 -6.47 6.48 -1.62
C LYS A 91 -7.54 5.85 -0.72
N GLU A 92 -8.73 5.69 -1.28
CA GLU A 92 -9.86 5.09 -0.59
C GLU A 92 -9.80 3.56 -0.64
N CYS A 93 -10.03 2.93 0.50
CA CYS A 93 -10.25 1.49 0.64
C CYS A 93 -11.50 1.26 1.48
N ASN A 94 -12.52 0.62 0.90
CA ASN A 94 -13.83 0.40 1.53
C ASN A 94 -14.43 1.67 2.17
N SER A 95 -14.53 2.75 1.38
CA SER A 95 -15.09 4.05 1.79
C SER A 95 -14.31 4.78 2.89
N LYS A 96 -13.07 4.38 3.18
CA LYS A 96 -12.19 5.06 4.14
C LYS A 96 -10.91 5.52 3.47
N THR A 97 -10.64 6.83 3.56
CA THR A 97 -9.38 7.47 3.15
C THR A 97 -8.35 7.42 4.28
N PRO A 98 -7.07 7.70 4.01
CA PRO A 98 -6.06 7.82 5.06
C PRO A 98 -6.40 8.88 6.12
N LEU A 99 -7.03 9.99 5.72
CA LEU A 99 -7.49 11.02 6.65
C LEU A 99 -8.63 10.51 7.55
N SER A 100 -9.56 9.74 7.01
CA SER A 100 -10.62 9.07 7.81
C SER A 100 -10.01 8.17 8.89
N TRP A 101 -9.00 7.37 8.52
CA TRP A 101 -8.28 6.52 9.47
C TRP A 101 -7.50 7.31 10.52
N ALA A 102 -6.83 8.40 10.15
CA ALA A 102 -6.16 9.28 11.11
C ALA A 102 -7.14 9.84 12.15
N LYS A 103 -8.32 10.28 11.72
CA LYS A 103 -9.39 10.78 12.60
C LYS A 103 -9.88 9.68 13.55
N LEU A 104 -10.17 8.49 13.02
CA LEU A 104 -10.60 7.35 13.84
C LEU A 104 -9.56 6.95 14.89
N GLY A 105 -8.28 7.03 14.54
CA GLY A 105 -7.16 6.75 15.45
C GLY A 105 -6.80 7.88 16.42
N ASN A 106 -7.54 9.00 16.39
CA ASN A 106 -7.24 10.24 17.13
C ASN A 106 -5.80 10.71 16.89
N LYS A 107 -5.34 10.69 15.63
CA LYS A 107 -3.98 11.08 15.22
C LYS A 107 -3.99 12.49 14.62
N GLU A 108 -4.09 13.50 15.48
CA GLU A 108 -4.21 14.91 15.05
C GLU A 108 -3.04 15.39 14.21
N GLU A 109 -1.80 15.14 14.66
CA GLU A 109 -0.58 15.52 13.89
C GLU A 109 -0.58 14.85 12.51
N THR A 110 -0.97 13.58 12.45
CA THR A 110 -1.07 12.83 11.20
C THR A 110 -2.17 13.38 10.29
N ALA A 111 -3.33 13.74 10.84
CA ALA A 111 -4.41 14.35 10.09
C ALA A 111 -3.97 15.69 9.48
N GLN A 112 -3.28 16.53 10.27
CA GLN A 112 -2.71 17.79 9.78
C GLN A 112 -1.67 17.56 8.68
N LEU A 113 -0.77 16.59 8.85
CA LEU A 113 0.21 16.22 7.82
C LEU A 113 -0.47 15.80 6.51
N LEU A 114 -1.51 14.98 6.58
CA LEU A 114 -2.26 14.53 5.40
C LEU A 114 -2.97 15.71 4.72
N ILE A 115 -3.63 16.59 5.48
CA ILE A 115 -4.29 17.79 4.96
C ILE A 115 -3.28 18.71 4.26
N GLN A 116 -2.12 18.95 4.88
CA GLN A 116 -1.03 19.73 4.27
C GLN A 116 -0.55 19.12 2.94
N LYS A 117 -0.71 17.81 2.77
CA LYS A 117 -0.33 17.07 1.56
C LYS A 117 -1.49 16.87 0.57
N GLY A 118 -2.62 17.56 0.78
CA GLY A 118 -3.76 17.57 -0.14
C GLY A 118 -4.85 16.55 0.17
N ALA A 119 -4.88 15.97 1.38
CA ALA A 119 -6.01 15.16 1.80
C ALA A 119 -7.28 16.01 1.90
N THR A 120 -8.37 15.53 1.32
CA THR A 120 -9.68 16.20 1.36
C THR A 120 -10.56 15.63 2.47
N ASN A 121 -11.39 16.49 3.06
CA ASN A 121 -12.49 16.05 3.92
C ASN A 121 -13.65 15.62 3.01
N ASN A 122 -13.58 14.41 2.46
CA ASN A 122 -14.68 13.80 1.71
C ASN A 122 -15.81 13.44 2.68
#